data_AF-A0A741KQ18-F1
#
_entry.id   AF-A0A741KQ18-F1
#
_cell.length_a   1.000
_cell.length_b   1.000
_cell.length_c   1.000
_cell.angle_alpha   90.00
_cell.angle_beta   90.00
_cell.angle_gamma   90.00
#
_symmetry.space_group_name_H-M   'P 1'
#
loop_
_entity.id
_entity.type
_entity.pdbx_description
1 polymer ?
#
loop_
_entity_poly.entity_id
_entity_poly.type
_entity_poly.pdbx_seq_one_letter_code
_entity_poly.pdbx_strand_id
1 'polypeptide(L)' 'YQVLSVHGKKTVTVREIRANSEYTDSMVGFKTPVLNDFTGECFKRQIKDFGDELAIKIEDFETAYKTLPEEKHRFSSYY' A
#
# COMPACT_ATOMS: atom_id res chain seq x y z
N TYR A 1 -2.92 0.13 -0.16
CA TYR A 1 -3.79 -0.88 -0.79
C TYR A 1 -4.14 -1.96 0.21
N GLN A 2 -5.33 -2.54 0.11
CA GLN A 2 -5.75 -3.69 0.89
C GLN A 2 -6.00 -4.89 -0.04
N VAL A 3 -5.56 -6.08 0.39
CA VAL A 3 -5.82 -7.34 -0.32
C VAL A 3 -7.28 -7.75 -0.09
N LEU A 4 -8.01 -7.96 -1.18
CA LEU A 4 -9.41 -8.42 -1.16
C LEU A 4 -9.51 -9.94 -1.29
N SER A 5 -8.62 -10.54 -2.08
CA SER A 5 -8.62 -11.98 -2.33
C SER A 5 -7.26 -12.45 -2.83
N VAL A 6 -6.90 -13.70 -2.51
CA VAL A 6 -5.71 -14.38 -3.01
C VAL A 6 -6.13 -15.44 -4.02
N HIS A 7 -5.44 -15.48 -5.16
CA HIS A 7 -5.68 -16.40 -6.27
C HIS A 7 -4.44 -17.28 -6.45
N GLY A 8 -4.57 -18.57 -6.14
CA GLY A 8 -3.43 -19.49 -6.17
C GLY A 8 -2.33 -19.06 -5.20
N LYS A 9 -1.07 -19.28 -5.57
CA LYS A 9 0.08 -19.02 -4.68
C LYS A 9 0.65 -17.60 -4.74
N LYS A 10 0.53 -16.92 -5.90
CA LYS A 10 1.30 -15.70 -6.19
C LYS A 10 0.47 -14.58 -6.80
N THR A 11 -0.86 -14.64 -6.77
CA THR A 11 -1.70 -13.60 -7.36
C THR A 11 -2.69 -13.07 -6.33
N VAL A 12 -2.89 -11.76 -6.31
CA VAL A 12 -3.81 -11.07 -5.41
C VAL A 12 -4.67 -10.08 -6.17
N THR A 13 -5.89 -9.91 -5.70
CA THR A 13 -6.70 -8.73 -6.05
C THR A 13 -6.57 -7.75 -4.90
N VAL A 14 -6.14 -6.53 -5.21
CA VAL A 14 -5.97 -5.43 -4.26
C VAL A 14 -6.82 -4.24 -4.68
N ARG A 15 -7.14 -3.37 -3.73
CA ARG A 15 -7.79 -2.10 -4.00
C ARG A 15 -7.14 -1.00 -3.15
N GLU A 16 -7.10 0.20 -3.68
CA GLU A 16 -6.63 1.35 -2.92
C GLU A 16 -7.55 1.58 -1.71
N ILE A 17 -6.99 2.08 -0.61
CA ILE A 17 -7.75 2.47 0.58
C ILE A 17 -7.29 3.86 1.00
N ARG A 18 -8.18 4.61 1.63
CA ARG A 18 -7.80 5.87 2.27
C ARG A 18 -6.76 5.66 3.35
N ALA A 19 -6.04 6.74 3.64
CA ALA A 19 -5.18 6.85 4.79
C ALA A 19 -5.40 8.20 5.47
N ASN A 20 -5.35 8.19 6.79
CA ASN A 20 -5.31 9.42 7.59
C ASN A 20 -3.87 9.94 7.60
N SER A 21 -3.71 11.25 7.45
CA SER A 21 -2.40 11.91 7.46
C SER A 21 -2.21 12.67 8.77
N GLU A 22 -1.09 12.42 9.44
CA GLU A 22 -0.60 13.17 10.60
C GLU A 22 0.66 13.93 10.19
N TYR A 23 0.61 15.26 10.20
CA TYR A 23 1.76 16.10 9.83
C TYR A 23 2.62 16.38 11.06
N THR A 24 3.91 16.07 10.98
CA THR A 24 4.91 16.45 12.00
C THR A 24 5.64 17.74 11.61
N ASP A 25 5.62 18.08 10.33
CA ASP A 25 6.08 19.34 9.74
C ASP A 25 5.21 19.64 8.50
N SER A 26 5.34 20.84 7.94
CA SER A 26 4.68 21.32 6.72
C SER A 26 4.79 20.38 5.51
N MET A 27 5.89 19.63 5.39
CA MET A 27 6.17 18.76 4.24
C MET A 27 6.45 17.30 4.61
N VAL A 28 6.35 16.94 5.89
CA VAL A 28 6.66 15.59 6.40
C VAL A 28 5.55 15.12 7.33
N GLY A 29 5.16 13.87 7.17
CA GLY A 29 4.17 13.28 8.06
C GLY A 29 4.14 11.76 7.98
N PHE A 30 3.12 11.21 8.61
CA PHE A 30 2.81 9.80 8.62
C PHE A 30 1.42 9.56 8.08
N LYS A 31 1.27 8.46 7.35
CA LYS A 31 -0.02 7.94 6.90
C LYS A 31 -0.34 6.66 7.65
N THR A 32 -1.57 6.56 8.13
CA THR A 32 -2.12 5.33 8.71
C THR A 32 -3.27 4.86 7.82
N PRO A 33 -3.25 3.62 7.31
CA PRO A 33 -4.31 3.11 6.45
C PRO A 33 -5.65 3.00 7.20
N VAL A 34 -6.75 3.29 6.52
CA VAL A 34 -8.11 3.06 7.02
C VAL A 34 -8.65 1.81 6.34
N LEU A 35 -8.66 0.69 7.06
CA LEU A 35 -9.10 -0.59 6.51
C LEU A 35 -10.54 -0.53 6.00
N ASN A 36 -10.79 -1.16 4.86
CA ASN A 36 -12.08 -1.22 4.16
C ASN A 36 -12.65 0.12 3.66
N ASP A 37 -11.96 1.25 3.84
CA ASP A 37 -12.32 2.53 3.22
C ASP A 37 -11.73 2.61 1.82
N PHE A 38 -12.34 1.85 0.90
CA PHE A 38 -11.81 1.63 -0.43
C PHE A 38 -11.95 2.85 -1.35
N THR A 39 -10.86 3.15 -2.06
CA THR A 39 -10.81 4.15 -3.14
C THR A 39 -10.40 3.48 -4.44
N GLY A 40 -10.70 4.12 -5.56
CA GLY A 40 -10.29 3.64 -6.88
C GLY A 40 -10.84 2.26 -7.25
N GLU A 41 -10.15 1.60 -8.18
CA GLU A 41 -10.54 0.33 -8.79
C GLU A 41 -9.77 -0.87 -8.23
N CYS A 42 -10.26 -2.07 -8.55
CA CYS A 42 -9.59 -3.32 -8.18
C CYS A 42 -8.46 -3.65 -9.17
N PHE A 43 -7.29 -3.97 -8.65
CA PHE A 43 -6.13 -4.41 -9.41
C PHE A 43 -5.82 -5.86 -9.13
N LYS A 44 -5.63 -6.66 -10.19
CA LYS A 44 -5.04 -7.99 -10.08
C LYS A 44 -3.53 -7.87 -10.29
N ARG A 45 -2.73 -8.32 -9.31
CA ARG A 45 -1.26 -8.23 -9.33
C ARG A 45 -0.62 -9.53 -8.86
N GLN A 46 0.59 -9.78 -9.34
CA GLN A 46 1.41 -10.88 -8.86
C GLN A 46 2.28 -10.44 -7.69
N ILE A 47 2.31 -11.26 -6.65
CA ILE A 47 3.25 -11.13 -5.53
C ILE A 47 4.65 -11.44 -6.05
N LYS A 48 5.58 -10.53 -5.76
CA LYS A 48 7.01 -10.66 -6.03
C LYS A 48 7.76 -10.72 -4.71
N ASP A 49 8.77 -11.57 -4.70
CA ASP A 49 9.74 -11.65 -3.62
C ASP A 49 10.80 -10.56 -3.86
N PHE A 50 10.98 -9.62 -2.92
CA PHE A 50 11.94 -8.53 -2.99
C PHE A 50 12.84 -8.54 -1.74
N GLY A 51 13.93 -9.31 -1.82
CA GLY A 51 14.71 -9.64 -0.62
C GLY A 51 13.88 -10.47 0.35
N ASP A 52 13.81 -10.01 1.60
CA ASP A 52 13.00 -10.64 2.66
C ASP A 52 11.54 -10.12 2.69
N GLU A 53 11.18 -9.22 1.78
CA GLU A 53 9.86 -8.59 1.74
C GLU A 53 9.00 -9.08 0.57
N LEU A 54 7.68 -9.13 0.80
CA LEU A 54 6.71 -9.39 -0.26
C LEU A 54 6.19 -8.06 -0.81
N ALA A 55 6.22 -7.91 -2.13
CA ALA A 55 5.80 -6.70 -2.81
C ALA A 55 4.91 -6.99 -4.02
N ILE A 56 4.14 -5.98 -4.42
CA ILE A 56 3.41 -5.96 -5.69
C ILE A 56 3.73 -4.66 -6.42
N LYS A 57 3.87 -4.74 -7.74
CA LYS A 57 3.98 -3.56 -8.60
C LYS A 57 2.58 -3.05 -8.92
N ILE A 58 2.24 -1.81 -8.56
CA ILE A 58 0.94 -1.21 -8.89
C ILE A 58 1.02 -0.59 -10.28
N GLU A 59 1.97 0.34 -10.46
CA GLU A 59 2.30 1.03 -11.70
C GLU A 59 3.83 1.06 -11.90
N ASP A 60 4.32 1.65 -12.99
CA ASP A 60 5.76 1.68 -13.28
C ASP A 60 6.61 2.37 -12.22
N PHE A 61 6.04 3.39 -11.58
CA PHE A 61 6.65 4.19 -10.54
C PHE A 61 6.09 3.91 -9.13
N GLU A 62 5.22 2.91 -8.98
CA GLU A 62 4.55 2.62 -7.71
C GLU A 62 4.65 1.13 -7.34
N THR A 63 5.28 0.84 -6.21
CA THR A 63 5.40 -0.50 -5.63
C THR A 63 4.86 -0.50 -4.22
N ALA A 64 4.01 -1.48 -3.90
CA ALA A 64 3.45 -1.65 -2.57
C ALA A 64 4.07 -2.86 -1.88
N TYR A 65 4.51 -2.67 -0.64
CA TYR A 65 5.11 -3.69 0.21
C TYR A 65 4.09 -4.18 1.24
N LYS A 66 4.25 -5.42 1.69
CA LYS A 66 3.39 -5.99 2.73
C LYS A 66 3.72 -5.35 4.08
N THR A 67 2.71 -4.79 4.73
CA THR A 67 2.82 -4.10 6.02
C THR A 67 1.74 -4.58 6.98
N LEU A 68 1.87 -4.21 8.26
CA LEU A 68 0.79 -4.41 9.24
C LEU A 68 -0.26 -3.28 9.13
N PRO A 69 -1.55 -3.55 9.37
CA PRO A 69 -2.58 -2.51 9.32
C PRO A 69 -2.35 -1.31 10.26
N GLU A 70 -1.70 -1.54 11.39
CA GLU A 70 -1.45 -0.50 12.40
C GLU A 70 -0.19 0.32 12.11
N GLU A 71 0.58 -0.08 11.09
CA GLU A 71 1.86 0.53 10.77
C GLU A 71 1.68 1.95 10.21
N LYS A 72 2.50 2.87 10.71
CA LYS A 72 2.55 4.25 10.24
C LYS A 72 3.61 4.38 9.14
N HIS A 73 3.19 4.85 7.97
CA HIS A 73 4.09 5.02 6.83
C HIS A 73 4.49 6.49 6.70
N ARG A 74 5.80 6.76 6.83
CA ARG A 74 6.33 8.11 6.66
C ARG A 74 6.20 8.55 5.21
N PHE A 75 5.80 9.80 4.98
CA PHE A 75 5.85 10.45 3.69
C PHE A 75 6.55 11.81 3.80
N SER A 76 7.12 12.26 2.69
CA SER A 76 7.64 13.61 2.53
C SER A 76 7.33 14.15 1.15
N SER A 77 7.07 15.44 1.04
CA SER A 77 6.82 16.13 -0.23
C SER A 77 7.99 17.02 -0.69
N TYR A 78 9.19 16.83 -0.12
CA TYR A 78 10.41 17.46 -0.65
C TYR A 78 10.69 16.87 -2.03
N TYR A 79 10.86 17.76 -3.02
CA TYR A 79 11.25 17.41 -4.39
C TYR A 79 12.74 17.13 -4.48
#